data_AF-A0A946VSC3-F1
#
_entry.id   AF-A0A946VSC3-F1
#
_cell.length_a   1.000
_cell.length_b   1.000
_cell.length_c   1.000
_cell.angle_alpha   90.00
_cell.angle_beta   90.00
_cell.angle_gamma   90.00
#
_symmetry.space_group_name_H-M   'P 1'
#
loop_
_entity.id
_entity.type
_entity.pdbx_description
1 polymer ?
#
loop_
_entity_poly.entity_id
_entity_poly.type
_entity_poly.pdbx_seq_one_letter_code
_entity_poly.pdbx_strand_id
1 'polypeptide(L)'
;TDTITTCNGCHTLDPANGFFGADGRESFENEPQNMKIAHLRNLYQKIGMFGTSNLGGPGTDQVRGFGFLHDGSVGSVDDFLNNPVFNLNAAQRAEMEQFMLAFPTDLAPIVGQQVTLTGSNSAAVNARIDLLLQQSAATFTSLILGGTATECDLVVKGQLNNQPRGWLRQGNGDFLDDTGATISEAALRALPATEGPLTFTCAVPGSGTRMALDRDEDTVLDGNDNCAAAANTGQVNTDGDGQGDACDSDDDNDELGDAQEQVLGTDPLKADTDGDTYSDGFEVSFGTDPLSAASSPDSMQVPVLPWLASILLMASLAATVVWRRRLQ
;
A
#
# COMPACT_ATOMS: atom_id res chain seq x y z
N THR A 1 1.91 -37.80 -32.25
CA THR A 1 2.94 -37.49 -31.26
C THR A 1 4.17 -37.10 -32.03
N ASP A 2 4.31 -35.81 -32.30
CA ASP A 2 5.50 -35.29 -32.99
C ASP A 2 6.69 -35.39 -32.04
N THR A 3 7.82 -35.84 -32.57
CA THR A 3 9.03 -36.28 -31.85
C THR A 3 10.16 -35.25 -31.95
N ILE A 4 9.93 -34.04 -32.46
CA ILE A 4 11.05 -33.20 -32.89
C ILE A 4 11.40 -32.02 -31.97
N THR A 5 10.50 -31.47 -31.13
CA THR A 5 10.93 -30.42 -30.19
C THR A 5 10.08 -30.37 -28.93
N THR A 6 10.71 -30.46 -27.75
CA THR A 6 10.01 -30.21 -26.47
C THR A 6 9.99 -28.71 -26.20
N CYS A 7 9.11 -28.23 -25.30
CA CYS A 7 9.13 -26.84 -24.83
C CYS A 7 10.54 -26.38 -24.41
N ASN A 8 11.35 -27.28 -23.84
CA ASN A 8 12.73 -27.00 -23.45
C ASN A 8 13.69 -26.74 -24.63
N GLY A 9 13.29 -26.98 -25.88
CA GLY A 9 14.10 -26.73 -27.06
C GLY A 9 14.10 -25.26 -27.53
N CYS A 10 13.02 -24.53 -27.28
CA CYS A 10 12.90 -23.09 -27.60
C CYS A 10 12.87 -22.20 -26.34
N HIS A 11 12.63 -22.76 -25.16
CA HIS A 11 12.67 -22.05 -23.87
C HIS A 11 13.99 -22.29 -23.13
N THR A 12 15.12 -22.02 -23.79
CA THR A 12 16.44 -21.99 -23.13
C THR A 12 16.93 -20.55 -22.96
N LEU A 13 17.74 -20.32 -21.91
CA LEU A 13 18.37 -19.02 -21.70
C LEU A 13 19.66 -18.96 -22.51
N ASP A 14 19.87 -17.89 -23.28
CA ASP A 14 21.15 -17.61 -23.96
C ASP A 14 21.69 -16.21 -23.60
N PRO A 15 22.21 -16.04 -22.37
CA PRO A 15 22.70 -14.75 -21.91
C PRO A 15 23.95 -14.27 -22.66
N ALA A 16 24.70 -15.18 -23.29
CA ALA A 16 25.92 -14.86 -24.01
C ALA A 16 25.65 -14.02 -25.27
N ASN A 17 24.46 -14.18 -25.86
CA ASN A 17 23.99 -13.39 -27.00
C ASN A 17 22.95 -12.33 -26.60
N GLY A 18 22.75 -12.09 -25.30
CA GLY A 18 21.81 -11.07 -24.78
C GLY A 18 20.33 -11.50 -24.79
N PHE A 19 20.03 -12.79 -24.96
CA PHE A 19 18.68 -13.33 -24.95
C PHE A 19 18.26 -13.75 -23.53
N PHE A 20 17.18 -13.14 -23.02
CA PHE A 20 16.63 -13.44 -21.68
C PHE A 20 15.19 -13.94 -21.83
N GLY A 21 14.93 -15.19 -21.40
CA GLY A 21 13.58 -15.80 -21.40
C GLY A 21 13.29 -16.81 -22.52
N ALA A 22 13.92 -16.67 -23.69
CA ALA A 22 13.98 -17.64 -24.78
C ALA A 22 15.31 -17.48 -25.54
N ASP A 23 15.71 -18.43 -26.38
CA ASP A 23 16.97 -18.37 -27.16
C ASP A 23 16.79 -17.72 -28.55
N GLY A 24 15.70 -16.96 -28.73
CA GLY A 24 15.33 -16.32 -29.99
C GLY A 24 14.58 -17.20 -30.98
N ARG A 25 14.17 -18.42 -30.60
CA ARG A 25 13.37 -19.33 -31.44
C ARG A 25 11.88 -19.30 -31.09
N GLU A 26 11.01 -19.51 -32.09
CA GLU A 26 9.55 -19.60 -31.96
C GLU A 26 9.03 -21.04 -32.19
N SER A 27 7.84 -21.38 -31.67
CA SER A 27 7.18 -22.67 -31.93
C SER A 27 6.44 -22.65 -33.26
N PHE A 28 6.45 -23.74 -34.02
CA PHE A 28 5.75 -23.82 -35.32
C PHE A 28 4.21 -23.83 -35.19
N GLU A 29 3.53 -23.19 -36.16
CA GLU A 29 2.07 -23.28 -36.32
C GLU A 29 1.61 -24.68 -36.75
N ASN A 30 1.33 -25.55 -35.78
CA ASN A 30 0.37 -26.67 -35.89
C ASN A 30 0.21 -27.50 -34.60
N GLU A 31 0.82 -27.09 -33.48
CA GLU A 31 0.57 -27.73 -32.19
C GLU A 31 -0.65 -27.09 -31.50
N PRO A 32 -1.35 -27.81 -30.61
CA PRO A 32 -2.35 -27.23 -29.72
C PRO A 32 -1.68 -26.16 -28.85
N GLN A 33 -1.75 -24.93 -29.33
CA GLN A 33 -1.42 -23.73 -28.57
C GLN A 33 -2.49 -23.65 -27.48
N ASN A 34 -2.23 -24.26 -26.32
CA ASN A 34 -3.03 -23.98 -25.14
C ASN A 34 -2.88 -22.50 -24.90
N MET A 35 -3.84 -21.70 -25.38
CA MET A 35 -3.95 -20.29 -25.03
C MET A 35 -3.99 -20.26 -23.51
N LYS A 36 -2.84 -19.98 -22.92
CA LYS A 36 -2.81 -19.51 -21.56
C LYS A 36 -3.42 -18.13 -21.70
N ILE A 37 -4.72 -18.03 -21.43
CA ILE A 37 -5.35 -16.75 -21.11
C ILE A 37 -4.43 -16.18 -20.06
N ALA A 38 -3.65 -15.16 -20.45
CA ALA A 38 -2.82 -14.45 -19.51
C ALA A 38 -3.82 -13.99 -18.46
N HIS A 39 -3.78 -14.58 -17.27
CA HIS A 39 -4.43 -13.95 -16.14
C HIS A 39 -3.77 -12.58 -16.14
N LEU A 40 -4.56 -11.53 -16.33
CA LEU A 40 -4.13 -10.14 -16.56
C LEU A 40 -3.17 -9.61 -15.47
N ARG A 41 -2.92 -10.40 -14.43
CA ARG A 41 -1.90 -10.26 -13.39
C ARG A 41 -0.44 -10.33 -13.91
N ASN A 42 -0.17 -10.87 -15.10
CA ASN A 42 1.18 -10.94 -15.68
C ASN A 42 1.40 -10.00 -16.88
N LEU A 43 0.56 -8.97 -17.05
CA LEU A 43 0.83 -7.86 -17.99
C LEU A 43 1.94 -6.91 -17.49
N TYR A 44 2.36 -7.07 -16.23
CA TYR A 44 3.41 -6.27 -15.64
C TYR A 44 4.79 -6.83 -16.02
N GLN A 45 5.40 -6.17 -17.01
CA GLN A 45 6.82 -6.11 -17.31
C GLN A 45 7.53 -7.46 -17.56
N LYS A 46 7.64 -7.84 -18.84
CA LYS A 46 8.63 -8.84 -19.29
C LYS A 46 9.90 -8.12 -19.75
N ILE A 47 11.04 -8.52 -19.22
CA ILE A 47 12.38 -8.13 -19.71
C ILE A 47 12.84 -9.27 -20.63
N GLY A 48 13.17 -8.99 -21.90
CA GLY A 48 13.65 -10.05 -22.81
C GLY A 48 13.03 -10.15 -24.20
N MET A 49 12.22 -9.19 -24.64
CA MET A 49 11.52 -9.29 -25.93
C MET A 49 12.34 -8.69 -27.08
N PHE A 50 12.26 -9.31 -28.25
CA PHE A 50 12.89 -8.83 -29.49
C PHE A 50 11.78 -8.41 -30.46
N GLY A 51 11.92 -7.28 -31.15
CA GLY A 51 10.89 -6.85 -32.10
C GLY A 51 10.77 -7.85 -33.26
N THR A 52 9.56 -8.07 -33.79
CA THR A 52 9.37 -9.04 -34.88
C THR A 52 10.16 -8.62 -36.12
N SER A 53 10.91 -9.55 -36.71
CA SER A 53 11.16 -9.47 -38.13
C SER A 53 9.94 -10.07 -38.82
N ASN A 54 9.32 -9.34 -39.76
CA ASN A 54 8.32 -9.94 -40.62
C ASN A 54 8.97 -11.15 -41.32
N LEU A 55 8.56 -12.38 -40.96
CA LEU A 55 8.96 -13.66 -41.57
C LEU A 55 10.23 -14.35 -40.98
N GLY A 56 10.22 -14.70 -39.68
CA GLY A 56 11.06 -15.78 -39.15
C GLY A 56 12.57 -15.52 -39.10
N GLY A 57 12.99 -14.26 -39.05
CA GLY A 57 14.37 -13.85 -38.75
C GLY A 57 14.57 -13.43 -37.29
N PRO A 58 15.83 -13.29 -36.82
CA PRO A 58 16.12 -12.81 -35.48
C PRO A 58 15.46 -11.45 -35.25
N GLY A 59 14.84 -11.28 -34.08
CA GLY A 59 14.13 -10.04 -33.78
C GLY A 59 15.05 -8.83 -33.65
N THR A 60 14.47 -7.63 -33.74
CA THR A 60 15.18 -6.35 -33.62
C THR A 60 15.60 -6.07 -32.16
N ASP A 61 16.10 -4.87 -31.89
CA ASP A 61 16.51 -4.40 -30.56
C ASP A 61 15.57 -4.84 -29.43
N GLN A 62 16.15 -5.11 -28.27
CA GLN A 62 15.39 -5.53 -27.11
C GLN A 62 14.38 -4.44 -26.72
N VAL A 63 13.09 -4.75 -26.84
CA VAL A 63 12.02 -3.82 -26.49
C VAL A 63 11.55 -4.06 -25.06
N ARG A 64 11.20 -2.99 -24.36
CA ARG A 64 10.50 -3.04 -23.07
C ARG A 64 9.00 -2.97 -23.36
N GLY A 65 8.25 -4.03 -23.04
CA GLY A 65 6.83 -4.10 -23.36
C GLY A 65 6.11 -5.31 -22.76
N PHE A 66 4.88 -5.53 -23.20
CA PHE A 66 4.04 -6.67 -22.84
C PHE A 66 3.89 -7.56 -24.07
N GLY A 67 4.48 -8.76 -24.06
CA GLY A 67 4.31 -9.70 -25.16
C GLY A 67 2.85 -10.13 -25.28
N PHE A 68 2.25 -9.90 -26.46
CA PHE A 68 0.87 -10.32 -26.72
C PHE A 68 0.76 -11.84 -26.78
N LEU A 69 1.75 -12.50 -27.37
CA LEU A 69 1.86 -13.96 -27.36
C LEU A 69 2.65 -14.47 -26.16
N HIS A 70 2.34 -15.71 -25.77
CA HIS A 70 2.90 -16.40 -24.60
C HIS A 70 4.44 -16.56 -24.66
N ASP A 71 5.00 -16.71 -25.85
CA ASP A 71 6.42 -16.83 -26.16
C ASP A 71 7.15 -15.46 -26.23
N GLY A 72 6.41 -14.34 -26.17
CA GLY A 72 6.98 -13.00 -26.25
C GLY A 72 7.45 -12.60 -27.65
N SER A 73 7.11 -13.38 -28.69
CA SER A 73 7.50 -13.10 -30.08
C SER A 73 6.83 -11.83 -30.63
N VAL A 74 5.64 -11.49 -30.13
CA VAL A 74 4.88 -10.32 -30.60
C VAL A 74 4.87 -9.21 -29.55
N GLY A 75 5.41 -8.05 -29.92
CA GLY A 75 5.69 -6.91 -29.04
C GLY A 75 4.48 -6.08 -28.59
N SER A 76 3.41 -6.09 -29.38
CA SER A 76 2.24 -5.21 -29.22
C SER A 76 0.98 -5.82 -29.82
N VAL A 77 -0.20 -5.27 -29.50
CA VAL A 77 -1.45 -5.68 -30.14
C VAL A 77 -1.46 -5.22 -31.60
N ASP A 78 -0.85 -4.06 -31.92
CA ASP A 78 -0.71 -3.59 -33.31
C ASP A 78 0.10 -4.57 -34.16
N ASP A 79 1.25 -5.05 -33.67
CA ASP A 79 2.10 -6.00 -34.42
C ASP A 79 1.37 -7.31 -34.71
N PHE A 80 0.60 -7.81 -33.75
CA PHE A 80 -0.24 -9.00 -33.93
C PHE A 80 -1.29 -8.76 -35.03
N LEU A 81 -2.00 -7.63 -34.95
CA LEU A 81 -3.08 -7.28 -35.86
C LEU A 81 -2.60 -6.79 -37.24
N ASN A 82 -1.30 -6.53 -37.41
CA ASN A 82 -0.69 -6.17 -38.69
C ASN A 82 -0.34 -7.40 -39.55
N ASN A 83 -0.57 -8.62 -39.05
CA ASN A 83 -0.43 -9.84 -39.83
C ASN A 83 -1.46 -9.90 -40.98
N PRO A 84 -1.09 -10.33 -42.21
CA PRO A 84 -1.97 -10.40 -43.37
C PRO A 84 -3.30 -11.17 -43.21
N VAL A 85 -3.45 -11.99 -42.17
CA VAL A 85 -4.71 -12.68 -41.84
C VAL A 85 -5.78 -11.73 -41.28
N PHE A 86 -5.39 -10.55 -40.78
CA PHE A 86 -6.29 -9.52 -40.29
C PHE A 86 -6.51 -8.45 -41.35
N ASN A 87 -7.77 -8.03 -41.51
CA ASN A 87 -8.15 -6.97 -42.45
C ASN A 87 -8.52 -5.68 -41.68
N LEU A 88 -7.52 -5.06 -41.07
CA LEU A 88 -7.65 -3.83 -40.29
C LEU A 88 -6.70 -2.76 -40.84
N ASN A 89 -7.19 -1.53 -40.99
CA ASN A 89 -6.33 -0.40 -41.29
C ASN A 89 -5.56 0.06 -40.03
N ALA A 90 -4.55 0.91 -40.20
CA ALA A 90 -3.69 1.37 -39.10
C ALA A 90 -4.47 2.05 -37.95
N ALA A 91 -5.51 2.84 -38.26
CA ALA A 91 -6.32 3.49 -37.23
C ALA A 91 -7.12 2.46 -36.42
N GLN A 92 -7.74 1.48 -37.09
CA GLN A 92 -8.52 0.43 -36.43
C GLN A 92 -7.66 -0.45 -35.51
N ARG A 93 -6.41 -0.73 -35.89
CA ARG A 93 -5.50 -1.49 -35.02
C ARG A 93 -5.10 -0.70 -33.79
N ALA A 94 -4.75 0.58 -33.95
CA ALA A 94 -4.44 1.45 -32.83
C ALA A 94 -5.64 1.58 -31.87
N GLU A 95 -6.85 1.76 -32.38
CA GLU A 95 -8.07 1.82 -31.56
C GLU A 95 -8.32 0.49 -30.80
N MET A 96 -8.13 -0.65 -31.46
CA MET A 96 -8.28 -1.97 -30.83
C MET A 96 -7.25 -2.20 -29.73
N GLU A 97 -6.00 -1.82 -29.98
CA GLU A 97 -4.93 -1.88 -28.98
C GLU A 97 -5.26 -1.02 -27.76
N GLN A 98 -5.69 0.23 -27.97
CA GLN A 98 -6.10 1.11 -26.88
C GLN A 98 -7.29 0.54 -26.09
N PHE A 99 -8.26 -0.08 -26.77
CA PHE A 99 -9.39 -0.72 -26.11
C PHE A 99 -8.98 -1.95 -25.29
N MET A 100 -8.09 -2.80 -25.81
CA MET A 100 -7.60 -3.99 -25.11
C MET A 100 -6.69 -3.66 -23.91
N LEU A 101 -6.07 -2.48 -23.93
CA LEU A 101 -5.23 -1.98 -22.84
C LEU A 101 -5.97 -0.99 -21.91
N ALA A 102 -7.24 -0.71 -22.17
CA ALA A 102 -8.07 0.12 -21.32
C ALA A 102 -8.55 -0.67 -20.10
N PHE A 103 -7.80 -0.61 -19.01
CA PHE A 103 -8.24 -1.07 -17.70
C PHE A 103 -8.85 0.13 -16.95
N PRO A 104 -10.16 0.12 -16.65
CA PRO A 104 -10.78 1.20 -15.90
C PRO A 104 -10.29 1.13 -14.45
N THR A 105 -9.19 1.84 -14.17
CA THR A 105 -8.65 2.06 -12.81
C THR A 105 -9.23 3.31 -12.17
N ASP A 106 -9.96 4.14 -12.94
CA ASP A 106 -10.38 5.50 -12.57
C ASP A 106 -9.21 6.44 -12.21
N LEU A 107 -8.00 6.08 -12.65
CA LEU A 107 -6.79 6.88 -12.52
C LEU A 107 -6.34 7.36 -13.90
N ALA A 108 -5.82 8.57 -13.96
CA ALA A 108 -5.25 9.09 -15.19
C ALA A 108 -3.98 8.30 -15.58
N PRO A 109 -3.68 8.14 -16.89
CA PRO A 109 -2.49 7.38 -17.36
C PRO A 109 -1.15 7.92 -16.86
N ILE A 110 -1.11 9.16 -16.36
CA ILE A 110 0.07 9.77 -15.78
C ILE A 110 0.42 9.22 -14.39
N VAL A 111 -0.54 8.63 -13.67
CA VAL A 111 -0.32 8.10 -12.32
C VAL A 111 0.71 6.96 -12.36
N GLY A 112 1.70 7.02 -11.48
CA GLY A 112 2.83 6.10 -11.41
C GLY A 112 4.00 6.45 -12.34
N GLN A 113 3.86 7.45 -13.22
CA GLN A 113 4.96 7.94 -14.04
C GLN A 113 5.99 8.67 -13.18
N GLN A 114 7.27 8.40 -13.46
CA GLN A 114 8.40 8.96 -12.74
C GLN A 114 9.46 9.50 -13.68
N VAL A 115 10.12 10.59 -13.28
CA VAL A 115 11.23 11.21 -14.01
C VAL A 115 12.26 11.72 -13.02
N THR A 116 13.52 11.33 -13.21
CA THR A 116 14.63 11.83 -12.40
C THR A 116 15.43 12.90 -13.14
N LEU A 117 15.48 14.10 -12.56
CA LEU A 117 16.32 15.21 -12.96
C LEU A 117 17.66 15.15 -12.24
N THR A 118 18.74 15.26 -12.98
CA THR A 118 20.11 15.39 -12.48
C THR A 118 20.69 16.73 -12.96
N GLY A 119 21.85 17.12 -12.41
CA GLY A 119 22.55 18.33 -12.86
C GLY A 119 23.01 18.32 -14.33
N SER A 120 22.87 17.19 -15.06
CA SER A 120 23.38 17.03 -16.41
C SER A 120 22.37 16.56 -17.46
N ASN A 121 21.13 16.21 -17.07
CA ASN A 121 20.16 15.57 -17.99
C ASN A 121 18.93 16.43 -18.32
N SER A 122 18.89 17.70 -17.89
CA SER A 122 17.71 18.57 -18.02
C SER A 122 17.17 18.63 -19.46
N ALA A 123 18.05 18.72 -20.46
CA ALA A 123 17.66 18.72 -21.87
C ALA A 123 16.89 17.46 -22.31
N ALA A 124 17.16 16.31 -21.68
CA ALA A 124 16.51 15.04 -21.99
C ALA A 124 15.18 14.83 -21.23
N VAL A 125 15.06 15.38 -20.02
CA VAL A 125 13.94 15.06 -19.13
C VAL A 125 12.93 16.20 -18.94
N ASN A 126 13.31 17.45 -19.26
CA ASN A 126 12.47 18.61 -18.97
C ASN A 126 11.09 18.52 -19.61
N ALA A 127 10.98 18.09 -20.87
CA ALA A 127 9.68 17.95 -21.53
C ALA A 127 8.74 16.95 -20.81
N ARG A 128 9.30 15.92 -20.16
CA ARG A 128 8.52 14.94 -19.39
C ARG A 128 8.15 15.46 -18.01
N ILE A 129 9.01 16.28 -17.38
CA ILE A 129 8.69 17.00 -16.15
C ILE A 129 7.57 18.01 -16.41
N ASP A 130 7.63 18.76 -17.52
CA ASP A 130 6.60 19.71 -17.93
C ASP A 130 5.26 19.02 -18.15
N LEU A 131 5.26 17.81 -18.72
CA LEU A 131 4.07 16.96 -18.79
C LEU A 131 3.52 16.60 -17.40
N LEU A 132 4.36 16.13 -16.46
CA LEU A 132 3.92 15.81 -15.09
C LEU A 132 3.31 17.05 -14.39
N LEU A 133 3.92 18.21 -14.55
CA LEU A 133 3.41 19.48 -14.04
C LEU A 133 2.04 19.82 -14.62
N GLN A 134 1.90 19.71 -15.95
CA GLN A 134 0.64 19.97 -16.64
C GLN A 134 -0.47 19.02 -16.18
N GLN A 135 -0.19 17.71 -16.10
CA GLN A 135 -1.16 16.71 -15.69
C GLN A 135 -1.56 16.86 -14.22
N SER A 136 -0.63 17.20 -13.33
CA SER A 136 -0.96 17.48 -11.92
C SER A 136 -1.95 18.64 -11.72
N ALA A 137 -2.09 19.53 -12.71
CA ALA A 137 -3.07 20.62 -12.72
C ALA A 137 -4.33 20.30 -13.55
N ALA A 138 -4.29 19.25 -14.37
CA ALA A 138 -5.43 18.83 -15.19
C ALA A 138 -6.47 18.16 -14.30
N THR A 139 -7.75 18.46 -14.55
CA THR A 139 -8.86 17.93 -13.76
C THR A 139 -9.67 16.94 -14.57
N PHE A 140 -10.13 15.88 -13.92
CA PHE A 140 -11.07 14.91 -14.49
C PHE A 140 -12.16 14.57 -13.47
N THR A 141 -13.24 13.94 -13.94
CA THR A 141 -14.28 13.42 -13.06
C THR A 141 -13.92 12.00 -12.65
N SER A 142 -13.57 11.81 -11.39
CA SER A 142 -13.30 10.50 -10.79
C SER A 142 -14.57 9.89 -10.22
N LEU A 143 -14.82 8.62 -10.54
CA LEU A 143 -15.91 7.82 -10.00
C LEU A 143 -15.58 7.23 -8.63
N ILE A 144 -14.30 6.96 -8.35
CA ILE A 144 -13.79 6.39 -7.10
C ILE A 144 -13.57 7.48 -6.05
N LEU A 145 -12.93 8.59 -6.41
CA LEU A 145 -12.68 9.71 -5.49
C LEU A 145 -13.91 10.61 -5.32
N GLY A 146 -14.88 10.51 -6.24
CA GLY A 146 -16.14 11.23 -6.17
C GLY A 146 -16.02 12.69 -6.63
N GLY A 147 -16.35 12.94 -7.89
CA GLY A 147 -16.44 14.30 -8.43
C GLY A 147 -15.16 14.75 -9.14
N THR A 148 -14.86 16.05 -9.11
CA THR A 148 -13.69 16.61 -9.81
C THR A 148 -12.42 16.41 -9.01
N ALA A 149 -11.45 15.69 -9.57
CA ALA A 149 -10.12 15.47 -9.02
C ALA A 149 -9.05 15.96 -10.01
N THR A 150 -7.84 16.26 -9.54
CA THR A 150 -6.67 16.42 -10.40
C THR A 150 -6.19 15.05 -10.89
N GLU A 151 -5.51 14.98 -12.03
CA GLU A 151 -5.04 13.70 -12.58
C GLU A 151 -3.97 13.01 -11.73
N CYS A 152 -3.18 13.77 -10.97
CA CYS A 152 -2.20 13.23 -10.03
C CYS A 152 -1.84 14.25 -8.95
N ASP A 153 -1.32 13.77 -7.81
CA ASP A 153 -0.55 14.60 -6.88
C ASP A 153 0.92 14.54 -7.30
N LEU A 154 1.52 15.67 -7.66
CA LEU A 154 2.93 15.67 -8.06
C LEU A 154 3.84 15.77 -6.83
N VAL A 155 4.54 14.68 -6.59
CA VAL A 155 5.52 14.53 -5.50
C VAL A 155 6.92 14.61 -6.06
N VAL A 156 7.84 15.23 -5.33
CA VAL A 156 9.26 15.26 -5.65
C VAL A 156 10.06 14.79 -4.45
N LYS A 157 11.03 13.91 -4.69
CA LYS A 157 11.97 13.41 -3.67
C LYS A 157 13.40 13.71 -4.08
N GLY A 158 14.21 14.10 -3.10
CA GLY A 158 15.62 14.37 -3.28
C GLY A 158 16.30 14.65 -1.96
N GLN A 159 17.21 15.62 -1.96
CA GLN A 159 17.90 16.05 -0.76
C GLN A 159 18.13 17.57 -0.79
N LEU A 160 18.30 18.15 0.39
CA LEU A 160 18.68 19.55 0.59
C LEU A 160 19.61 19.61 1.80
N ASN A 161 20.77 20.27 1.68
CA ASN A 161 21.78 20.35 2.74
C ASN A 161 22.22 18.96 3.26
N ASN A 162 22.37 17.99 2.35
CA ASN A 162 22.68 16.58 2.66
C ASN A 162 21.65 15.83 3.52
N GLN A 163 20.42 16.35 3.66
CA GLN A 163 19.32 15.63 4.30
C GLN A 163 18.28 15.21 3.26
N PRO A 164 17.68 14.01 3.37
CA PRO A 164 16.53 13.63 2.55
C PRO A 164 15.44 14.69 2.66
N ARG A 165 14.83 15.02 1.52
CA ARG A 165 13.72 15.98 1.47
C ARG A 165 12.65 15.59 0.48
N GLY A 166 11.44 15.92 0.85
CA GLY A 166 10.26 15.77 0.03
C GLY A 166 9.59 17.10 -0.30
N TRP A 167 8.88 17.09 -1.42
CA TRP A 167 8.11 18.24 -1.87
C TRP A 167 6.78 17.79 -2.51
N LEU A 168 5.71 18.52 -2.22
CA LEU A 168 4.38 18.32 -2.77
C LEU A 168 3.93 19.56 -3.55
N ARG A 169 3.58 19.39 -4.82
CA ARG A 169 3.05 20.48 -5.64
C ARG A 169 1.71 20.98 -5.11
N GLN A 170 1.59 22.29 -4.98
CA GLN A 170 0.40 23.00 -4.52
C GLN A 170 -0.39 23.58 -5.70
N GLY A 171 -1.65 23.95 -5.46
CA GLY A 171 -2.53 24.51 -6.50
C GLY A 171 -2.06 25.85 -7.09
N ASN A 172 -1.18 26.58 -6.39
CA ASN A 172 -0.56 27.80 -6.88
C ASN A 172 0.67 27.55 -7.80
N GLY A 173 1.10 26.29 -7.94
CA GLY A 173 2.24 25.88 -8.75
C GLY A 173 3.57 25.77 -8.01
N ASP A 174 3.63 26.22 -6.74
CA ASP A 174 4.79 26.03 -5.88
C ASP A 174 4.79 24.63 -5.25
N PHE A 175 5.88 24.30 -4.55
CA PHE A 175 6.09 23.04 -3.88
C PHE A 175 6.25 23.24 -2.38
N LEU A 176 5.41 22.59 -1.59
CA LEU A 176 5.48 22.54 -0.14
C LEU A 176 6.48 21.46 0.29
N ASP A 177 7.37 21.76 1.23
CA ASP A 177 8.31 20.78 1.79
C ASP A 177 7.89 20.24 3.16
N ASP A 178 8.70 19.32 3.68
CA ASP A 178 8.57 18.66 4.99
C ASP A 178 8.33 19.66 6.15
N THR A 179 8.93 20.84 6.07
CA THR A 179 8.87 21.90 7.11
C THR A 179 7.66 22.83 6.96
N GLY A 180 6.85 22.63 5.92
CA GLY A 180 5.78 23.53 5.52
C GLY A 180 6.24 24.79 4.78
N ALA A 181 7.53 24.89 4.42
CA ALA A 181 8.05 25.96 3.59
C ALA A 181 7.74 25.70 2.11
N THR A 182 7.65 26.77 1.31
CA THR A 182 7.40 26.65 -0.13
C THR A 182 8.62 27.02 -0.97
N ILE A 183 8.80 26.31 -2.08
CA ILE A 183 9.80 26.56 -3.11
C ILE A 183 9.14 26.63 -4.49
N SER A 184 9.56 27.57 -5.33
CA SER A 184 9.03 27.67 -6.69
C SER A 184 9.54 26.53 -7.57
N GLU A 185 8.78 26.15 -8.59
CA GLU A 185 9.20 25.11 -9.57
C GLU A 185 10.59 25.39 -10.15
N ALA A 186 10.85 26.64 -10.53
CA ALA A 186 12.13 27.05 -11.12
C ALA A 186 13.31 26.89 -10.13
N ALA A 187 13.10 27.23 -8.86
CA ALA A 187 14.11 27.05 -7.82
C ALA A 187 14.32 25.56 -7.51
N LEU A 188 13.25 24.77 -7.44
CA LEU A 188 13.31 23.34 -7.21
C LEU A 188 14.12 22.63 -8.32
N ARG A 189 13.86 22.92 -9.59
CA ARG A 189 14.59 22.35 -10.73
C ARG A 189 16.06 22.78 -10.81
N ALA A 190 16.47 23.79 -10.05
CA ALA A 190 17.87 24.21 -9.97
C ALA A 190 18.68 23.42 -8.93
N LEU A 191 18.02 22.78 -7.94
CA LEU A 191 18.69 22.04 -6.86
C LEU A 191 19.67 20.96 -7.35
N PRO A 192 19.41 20.21 -8.44
CA PRO A 192 20.34 19.17 -8.88
C PRO A 192 21.74 19.61 -9.26
N ALA A 193 21.99 20.91 -9.42
CA ALA A 193 23.33 21.46 -9.61
C ALA A 193 24.19 21.40 -8.34
N THR A 194 23.60 21.45 -7.14
CA THR A 194 24.32 21.50 -5.85
C THR A 194 23.89 20.40 -4.90
N GLU A 195 22.61 20.03 -4.91
CA GLU A 195 22.01 19.08 -3.98
C GLU A 195 21.85 17.68 -4.58
N GLY A 196 22.14 17.43 -5.86
CA GLY A 196 21.97 16.09 -6.44
C GLY A 196 20.56 15.77 -6.94
N PRO A 197 20.27 14.52 -7.32
CA PRO A 197 19.12 14.20 -8.16
C PRO A 197 17.77 14.44 -7.48
N LEU A 198 16.79 14.90 -8.27
CA LEU A 198 15.39 15.01 -7.90
C LEU A 198 14.55 14.04 -8.72
N THR A 199 13.69 13.25 -8.06
CA THR A 199 12.73 12.36 -8.74
C THR A 199 11.33 12.91 -8.59
N PHE A 200 10.70 13.23 -9.72
CA PHE A 200 9.31 13.65 -9.83
C PHE A 200 8.43 12.42 -10.06
N THR A 201 7.34 12.33 -9.33
CA THR A 201 6.40 11.21 -9.36
C THR A 201 4.97 11.73 -9.37
N CYS A 202 4.17 11.35 -10.37
CA CYS A 202 2.73 11.54 -10.30
C CYS A 202 2.12 10.45 -9.41
N ALA A 203 1.76 10.81 -8.19
CA ALA A 203 1.09 9.93 -7.24
C ALA A 203 -0.43 9.89 -7.47
N VAL A 204 -1.09 8.92 -6.84
CA VAL A 204 -2.55 8.84 -6.84
C VAL A 204 -3.10 10.15 -6.22
N PRO A 205 -4.14 10.77 -6.81
CA PRO A 205 -4.72 11.97 -6.23
C PRO A 205 -5.19 11.72 -4.79
N GLY A 206 -4.84 12.62 -3.87
CA GLY A 206 -5.10 12.50 -2.44
C GLY A 206 -4.02 11.77 -1.64
N SER A 207 -3.03 11.12 -2.27
CA SER A 207 -1.92 10.46 -1.56
C SER A 207 -0.66 11.33 -1.46
N GLY A 208 -0.67 12.54 -2.02
CA GLY A 208 0.47 13.44 -2.14
C GLY A 208 1.16 13.70 -0.81
N THR A 209 0.44 14.14 0.22
CA THR A 209 1.00 14.41 1.55
C THR A 209 1.70 13.19 2.13
N ARG A 210 1.00 12.04 2.13
CA ARG A 210 1.50 10.76 2.67
C ARG A 210 2.75 10.26 1.96
N MET A 211 2.89 10.54 0.66
CA MET A 211 4.03 10.11 -0.13
C MET A 211 5.17 11.13 -0.14
N ALA A 212 4.84 12.41 -0.01
CA ALA A 212 5.78 13.51 -0.20
C ALA A 212 6.44 13.94 1.10
N LEU A 213 5.72 13.99 2.22
CA LEU A 213 6.18 14.73 3.40
C LEU A 213 6.60 13.80 4.54
N ASP A 214 7.49 14.33 5.37
CA ASP A 214 7.87 13.90 6.72
C ASP A 214 7.66 15.14 7.61
N ARG A 215 6.45 15.29 8.16
CA ARG A 215 6.02 16.57 8.77
C ARG A 215 6.59 16.84 10.15
N ASP A 216 7.07 15.84 10.87
CA ASP A 216 7.70 15.98 12.18
C ASP A 216 9.22 15.78 12.15
N GLU A 217 9.77 15.57 10.94
CA GLU A 217 11.20 15.53 10.64
C GLU A 217 11.94 14.40 11.38
N ASP A 218 11.28 13.26 11.56
CA ASP A 218 11.78 12.12 12.31
C ASP A 218 12.44 11.04 11.42
N THR A 219 12.53 11.30 10.11
CA THR A 219 13.04 10.44 9.04
C THR A 219 12.08 9.37 8.52
N VAL A 220 10.86 9.31 9.04
CA VAL A 220 9.77 8.46 8.58
C VAL A 220 8.79 9.33 7.78
N LEU A 221 8.40 8.85 6.60
CA LEU A 221 7.41 9.59 5.81
C LEU A 221 6.03 9.43 6.42
N ASP A 222 5.21 10.47 6.40
CA ASP A 222 3.82 10.52 6.88
C ASP A 222 2.97 9.29 6.51
N GLY A 223 3.19 8.72 5.32
CA GLY A 223 2.44 7.55 4.84
C GLY A 223 2.78 6.24 5.54
N ASN A 224 3.98 6.16 6.12
CA ASN A 224 4.56 5.04 6.83
C ASN A 224 4.75 5.32 8.33
N ASP A 225 4.33 6.51 8.78
CA ASP A 225 4.52 6.99 10.14
C ASP A 225 3.24 6.76 10.97
N ASN A 226 3.35 5.94 12.01
CA ASN A 226 2.28 5.68 12.97
C ASN A 226 1.97 6.87 13.89
N CYS A 227 2.79 7.93 13.83
CA CYS A 227 2.65 9.21 14.50
C CYS A 227 3.12 10.39 13.65
N ALA A 228 2.55 10.56 12.44
CA ALA A 228 2.92 11.60 11.44
C ALA A 228 2.89 13.10 11.87
N ALA A 229 2.76 13.41 13.15
CA ALA A 229 2.87 14.74 13.73
C ALA A 229 3.70 14.76 15.04
N ALA A 230 4.30 13.64 15.44
CA ALA A 230 5.05 13.48 16.67
C ALA A 230 6.25 12.57 16.43
N ALA A 231 7.43 13.19 16.33
CA ALA A 231 8.65 12.53 15.92
C ALA A 231 8.97 11.27 16.74
N ASN A 232 9.01 10.11 16.08
CA ASN A 232 9.19 8.81 16.68
C ASN A 232 9.87 7.83 15.72
N THR A 233 11.13 8.09 15.36
CA THR A 233 11.91 7.29 14.38
C THR A 233 11.88 5.78 14.63
N GLY A 234 11.69 5.35 15.87
CA GLY A 234 11.59 3.94 16.27
C GLY A 234 10.27 3.25 15.89
N GLN A 235 9.21 4.01 15.58
CA GLN A 235 7.87 3.54 15.21
C GLN A 235 7.36 2.46 16.17
N VAL A 236 7.60 2.67 17.47
CA VAL A 236 7.08 1.77 18.52
C VAL A 236 5.56 1.91 18.54
N ASN A 237 4.89 0.78 18.68
CA ASN A 237 3.45 0.62 18.84
C ASN A 237 3.33 -0.66 19.68
N THR A 238 2.92 -0.51 20.93
CA THR A 238 2.96 -1.57 21.93
C THR A 238 1.77 -2.54 21.80
N ASP A 239 0.63 -2.04 21.36
CA ASP A 239 -0.66 -2.73 21.34
C ASP A 239 -1.10 -3.30 19.97
N GLY A 240 -0.49 -2.83 18.87
CA GLY A 240 -0.80 -3.25 17.51
C GLY A 240 -1.91 -2.50 16.79
N ASP A 241 -2.48 -1.41 17.32
CA ASP A 241 -3.69 -0.79 16.75
C ASP A 241 -3.45 0.15 15.55
N GLY A 242 -2.19 0.51 15.28
CA GLY A 242 -1.77 1.40 14.21
C GLY A 242 -1.41 2.82 14.64
N GLN A 243 -1.64 3.20 15.89
CA GLN A 243 -1.16 4.44 16.50
C GLN A 243 0.17 4.17 17.25
N GLY A 244 1.18 5.01 17.08
CA GLY A 244 2.45 4.79 17.79
C GLY A 244 2.43 5.31 19.22
N ASP A 245 3.24 4.72 20.10
CA ASP A 245 3.34 5.12 21.53
C ASP A 245 3.64 6.63 21.71
N ALA A 246 4.26 7.27 20.70
CA ALA A 246 4.57 8.70 20.76
C ALA A 246 3.35 9.63 20.63
N CYS A 247 2.22 9.10 20.14
CA CYS A 247 1.00 9.84 19.89
C CYS A 247 -0.28 9.09 20.29
N ASP A 248 -0.14 7.89 20.86
CA ASP A 248 -1.17 7.21 21.62
C ASP A 248 -1.33 7.89 22.99
N SER A 249 -2.46 7.65 23.63
CA SER A 249 -2.73 8.07 25.01
C SER A 249 -3.01 6.90 25.95
N ASP A 250 -2.97 5.69 25.41
CA ASP A 250 -3.18 4.40 26.08
C ASP A 250 -2.32 3.36 25.35
N ASP A 251 -1.00 3.41 25.57
CA ASP A 251 0.03 2.71 24.78
C ASP A 251 -0.16 1.17 24.74
N ASP A 252 -0.80 0.57 25.73
CA ASP A 252 -1.07 -0.87 25.81
C ASP A 252 -2.55 -1.26 25.72
N ASN A 253 -3.44 -0.27 25.58
CA ASN A 253 -4.87 -0.41 25.33
C ASN A 253 -5.63 -1.24 26.39
N ASP A 254 -5.29 -1.02 27.66
CA ASP A 254 -5.85 -1.76 28.81
C ASP A 254 -7.05 -1.05 29.50
N GLU A 255 -7.49 0.07 28.92
CA GLU A 255 -8.51 1.01 29.40
C GLU A 255 -8.07 1.97 30.52
N LEU A 256 -6.76 2.05 30.82
CA LEU A 256 -6.14 3.01 31.73
C LEU A 256 -5.03 3.79 31.02
N GLY A 257 -5.36 4.93 30.41
CA GLY A 257 -4.35 5.67 29.63
C GLY A 257 -3.14 6.18 30.43
N ASP A 258 -2.02 6.43 29.74
CA ASP A 258 -0.67 6.63 30.31
C ASP A 258 -0.59 7.73 31.38
N ALA A 259 -1.42 8.78 31.25
CA ALA A 259 -1.47 9.86 32.22
C ALA A 259 -2.04 9.39 33.58
N GLN A 260 -2.98 8.44 33.58
CA GLN A 260 -3.54 7.83 34.77
C GLN A 260 -2.55 6.83 35.37
N GLU A 261 -1.90 6.04 34.53
CA GLU A 261 -0.88 5.08 34.94
C GLU A 261 0.32 5.73 35.58
N GLN A 262 0.81 6.84 35.01
CA GLN A 262 1.86 7.64 35.63
C GLN A 262 1.49 8.09 37.06
N VAL A 263 0.21 8.34 37.33
CA VAL A 263 -0.28 8.74 38.66
C VAL A 263 -0.41 7.54 39.59
N LEU A 264 -0.82 6.38 39.06
CA LEU A 264 -1.02 5.15 39.83
C LEU A 264 0.28 4.36 40.03
N GLY A 265 1.30 4.61 39.22
CA GLY A 265 2.60 3.95 39.25
C GLY A 265 2.66 2.65 38.44
N THR A 266 1.66 2.37 37.60
CA THR A 266 1.65 1.25 36.65
C THR A 266 2.56 1.54 35.45
N ASP A 267 2.82 0.54 34.61
CA ASP A 267 3.73 0.60 33.46
C ASP A 267 2.92 0.75 32.17
N PRO A 268 2.94 1.94 31.50
CA PRO A 268 2.10 2.21 30.32
C PRO A 268 2.30 1.32 29.12
N LEU A 269 3.35 0.52 29.12
CA LEU A 269 3.65 -0.42 28.03
C LEU A 269 3.24 -1.85 28.39
N LYS A 270 2.47 -2.04 29.47
CA LYS A 270 2.06 -3.34 29.99
C LYS A 270 0.66 -3.27 30.58
N ALA A 271 -0.28 -3.82 29.82
CA ALA A 271 -1.66 -3.92 30.25
C ALA A 271 -1.89 -4.59 31.61
N ASP A 272 -0.94 -5.40 32.11
CA ASP A 272 -0.98 -6.02 33.45
C ASP A 272 0.41 -5.80 34.09
N THR A 273 0.52 -4.78 34.94
CA THR A 273 1.80 -4.34 35.51
C THR A 273 2.38 -5.36 36.49
N ASP A 274 1.53 -5.97 37.32
CA ASP A 274 1.97 -6.86 38.39
C ASP A 274 1.98 -8.36 38.02
N GLY A 275 1.39 -8.70 36.88
CA GLY A 275 1.41 -10.00 36.22
C GLY A 275 0.43 -11.01 36.81
N ASP A 276 -0.67 -10.57 37.42
CA ASP A 276 -1.66 -11.42 38.07
C ASP A 276 -2.84 -11.86 37.19
N THR A 277 -2.82 -11.48 35.91
CA THR A 277 -3.77 -11.76 34.83
C THR A 277 -4.96 -10.81 34.69
N TYR A 278 -5.09 -9.81 35.56
CA TYR A 278 -6.04 -8.71 35.38
C TYR A 278 -5.31 -7.49 34.83
N SER A 279 -5.97 -6.73 33.95
CA SER A 279 -5.35 -5.50 33.47
C SER A 279 -5.44 -4.38 34.51
N ASP A 280 -4.51 -3.44 34.46
CA ASP A 280 -4.45 -2.34 35.41
C ASP A 280 -5.76 -1.51 35.34
N GLY A 281 -6.25 -1.23 34.14
CA GLY A 281 -7.55 -0.58 33.91
C GLY A 281 -8.73 -1.37 34.43
N PHE A 282 -8.72 -2.71 34.30
CA PHE A 282 -9.76 -3.56 34.86
C PHE A 282 -9.74 -3.49 36.39
N GLU A 283 -8.57 -3.61 37.01
CA GLU A 283 -8.41 -3.55 38.46
C GLU A 283 -8.86 -2.21 39.06
N VAL A 284 -8.44 -1.10 38.45
CA VAL A 284 -8.88 0.24 38.85
C VAL A 284 -10.40 0.37 38.76
N SER A 285 -11.02 -0.19 37.73
CA SER A 285 -12.49 -0.16 37.56
C SER A 285 -13.24 -0.98 38.63
N PHE A 286 -12.62 -2.03 39.18
CA PHE A 286 -13.16 -2.87 40.26
C PHE A 286 -12.71 -2.44 41.66
N GLY A 287 -11.81 -1.45 41.75
CA GLY A 287 -11.31 -0.88 43.00
C GLY A 287 -10.26 -1.75 43.69
N THR A 288 -9.52 -2.55 42.94
CA THR A 288 -8.34 -3.30 43.41
C THR A 288 -7.04 -2.53 43.16
N ASP A 289 -5.89 -3.08 43.54
CA ASP A 289 -4.58 -2.40 43.53
C ASP A 289 -3.71 -3.03 42.42
N PRO A 290 -3.53 -2.33 41.27
CA PRO A 290 -2.85 -2.86 40.09
C PRO A 290 -1.33 -3.04 40.23
N LEU A 291 -0.78 -2.72 41.41
CA LEU A 291 0.63 -2.92 41.74
C LEU A 291 0.85 -4.13 42.66
N SER A 292 -0.20 -4.91 42.93
CA SER A 292 -0.18 -5.99 43.90
C SER A 292 -0.98 -7.19 43.42
N ALA A 293 -0.26 -8.20 42.91
CA ALA A 293 -0.81 -9.49 42.47
C ALA A 293 -1.58 -10.31 43.53
N ALA A 294 -1.61 -9.84 44.78
CA ALA A 294 -2.42 -10.38 45.86
C ALA A 294 -3.81 -9.71 46.00
N SER A 295 -4.04 -8.62 45.26
CA SER A 295 -5.23 -7.78 45.32
C SER A 295 -5.97 -7.87 43.99
N SER A 296 -6.59 -9.01 43.70
CA SER A 296 -7.33 -9.19 42.45
C SER A 296 -8.85 -9.11 42.64
N PRO A 297 -9.64 -8.88 41.57
CA PRO A 297 -11.10 -8.95 41.62
C PRO A 297 -11.64 -10.32 42.11
N ASP A 298 -10.92 -11.40 41.89
CA ASP A 298 -11.24 -12.74 42.43
C ASP A 298 -11.05 -12.83 43.96
N SER A 299 -10.14 -12.02 44.51
CA SER A 299 -9.91 -11.91 45.96
C SER A 299 -11.00 -11.10 46.68
N MET A 300 -11.82 -10.34 45.93
CA MET A 300 -13.02 -9.71 46.45
C MET A 300 -14.03 -10.79 46.84
N GLN A 301 -13.98 -11.21 48.10
CA GLN A 301 -15.07 -11.96 48.71
C GLN A 301 -16.33 -11.12 48.59
N VAL A 302 -17.14 -11.33 47.55
CA VAL A 302 -18.56 -10.98 47.61
C VAL A 302 -19.05 -11.60 48.92
N PRO A 303 -19.47 -10.80 49.92
CA PRO A 303 -20.09 -11.40 51.08
C PRO A 303 -21.24 -12.18 50.52
N VAL A 304 -21.20 -13.51 50.68
CA VAL A 304 -22.35 -14.37 50.44
C VAL A 304 -23.44 -13.83 51.36
N LEU A 305 -24.21 -12.88 50.83
CA LEU A 305 -25.34 -12.29 51.51
C LEU A 305 -26.19 -13.50 51.93
N PRO A 306 -26.44 -13.72 53.24
CA PRO A 306 -27.09 -14.94 53.72
C PRO A 306 -28.58 -15.03 53.31
N TRP A 307 -29.00 -14.25 52.31
CA TRP A 307 -30.37 -14.18 51.80
C TRP A 307 -30.77 -15.39 50.94
N LEU A 308 -29.83 -16.28 50.58
CA LEU A 308 -30.18 -17.60 50.04
C LEU A 308 -30.54 -18.64 51.12
N ALA A 309 -30.27 -18.38 52.41
CA ALA A 309 -30.74 -19.24 53.51
C ALA A 309 -32.23 -19.01 53.83
N SER A 310 -32.83 -17.91 53.37
CA SER A 310 -34.24 -17.58 53.68
C SER A 310 -35.26 -18.22 52.72
N ILE A 311 -34.84 -18.82 51.61
CA ILE A 311 -35.76 -19.57 50.72
C ILE A 311 -36.01 -21.01 51.22
N LEU A 312 -35.10 -21.57 52.05
CA LEU A 312 -35.25 -22.93 52.59
C LEU A 312 -36.01 -23.02 53.93
N LEU A 313 -36.27 -21.90 54.62
CA LEU A 313 -37.06 -21.90 55.87
C LEU A 313 -38.55 -21.54 55.66
N MET A 314 -38.96 -21.06 54.48
CA MET A 314 -40.37 -20.85 54.13
C MET A 314 -41.03 -22.07 53.46
N ALA A 315 -40.29 -23.17 53.27
CA ALA A 315 -40.84 -24.44 52.79
C ALA A 315 -41.33 -25.37 53.92
N SER A 316 -41.05 -25.07 55.20
CA SER A 316 -41.45 -25.93 56.33
C SER A 316 -42.70 -25.46 57.09
N LEU A 317 -43.20 -24.23 56.86
CA LEU A 317 -44.46 -23.75 57.45
C LEU A 317 -45.69 -23.90 56.55
N ALA A 318 -45.52 -24.21 55.26
CA ALA A 318 -46.64 -24.51 54.35
C ALA A 318 -47.12 -25.98 54.43
N ALA A 319 -46.31 -26.89 55.00
CA ALA A 319 -46.63 -28.32 55.07
C ALA A 319 -47.63 -28.70 56.19
N THR A 320 -47.83 -27.86 57.21
CA THR A 320 -48.77 -28.15 58.32
C THR A 320 -50.18 -27.60 58.10
N VAL A 321 -50.39 -26.66 57.17
CA VAL A 321 -51.74 -26.12 56.88
C VAL A 321 -52.50 -26.98 55.86
N VAL A 322 -51.80 -27.69 54.95
CA VAL A 322 -52.45 -28.51 53.92
C VAL A 322 -52.93 -29.87 54.44
N TRP A 323 -52.38 -30.39 55.54
CA TRP A 323 -52.79 -31.71 56.07
C TRP A 323 -54.02 -31.69 56.99
N ARG A 324 -54.55 -30.51 57.37
CA ARG A 324 -55.74 -30.39 58.25
C ARG A 324 -57.08 -30.18 57.54
N ARG A 325 -57.15 -30.33 56.20
CA ARG A 325 -58.39 -30.23 55.40
C ARG A 325 -58.79 -31.51 54.65
N ARG A 326 -58.31 -32.69 55.05
CA ARG A 326 -58.69 -33.99 54.46
C ARG A 326 -59.28 -35.03 55.43
N LEU A 327 -59.75 -34.63 56.62
CA LEU A 327 -60.44 -35.54 57.56
C LEU A 327 -61.67 -34.92 58.26
N GLN A 328 -62.50 -34.17 57.53
CA GLN A 328 -63.91 -33.93 57.87
C GLN A 328 -64.74 -33.91 56.59
#